data_AF-A0A850SUI1-F1
#
_entry.id   AF-A0A850SUI1-F1
#
_cell.length_a   1.000
_cell.length_b   1.000
_cell.length_c   1.000
_cell.angle_alpha   90.00
_cell.angle_beta   90.00
_cell.angle_gamma   90.00
#
_symmetry.space_group_name_H-M   'P 1'
#
loop_
_entity.id
_entity.type
_entity.pdbx_description
1 polymer ?
#
loop_
_entity_poly.entity_id
_entity_poly.type
_entity_poly.pdbx_seq_one_letter_code
_entity_poly.pdbx_strand_id
1 'polypeptide(L)'
;MTAVRLATGAALVLALSGCLVSETPLFDASNAAARPLADGAYLGCEVEKGGPPADCKDAAIAANPTGLYRIAMVENGEEEAVLARFKKVGRGLFVLQSWEAGEQPQYLLAAVVDGGISVSLILCEKLPDSYKSRYLDRGELEVKGDTCVAKSPGAVVAAGKAWSKTDAFRTGDRVVYRKKS
;
A
#
# COMPACT_ATOMS: atom_id res chain seq x y z
N MET A 1 11.23 -5.11 42.96
CA MET A 1 12.00 -5.07 41.70
C MET A 1 11.45 -6.16 40.81
N THR A 2 10.55 -5.82 39.89
CA THR A 2 9.81 -6.80 39.10
C THR A 2 10.43 -6.87 37.71
N ALA A 3 11.01 -8.02 37.37
CA ALA A 3 11.70 -8.26 36.11
C ALA A 3 10.71 -8.25 34.94
N VAL A 4 10.93 -7.38 33.97
CA VAL A 4 10.21 -7.37 32.70
C VAL A 4 10.79 -8.50 31.84
N ARG A 5 9.98 -9.54 31.59
CA ARG A 5 10.29 -10.59 30.61
C ARG A 5 10.06 -10.02 29.22
N LEU A 6 11.14 -9.75 28.49
CA LEU A 6 11.12 -9.54 27.05
C LEU A 6 10.64 -10.84 26.38
N ALA A 7 9.38 -10.86 25.95
CA ALA A 7 8.88 -11.89 25.07
C ALA A 7 9.49 -11.65 23.68
N THR A 8 10.49 -12.46 23.33
CA THR A 8 11.05 -12.54 21.99
C THR A 8 10.00 -13.14 21.06
N GLY A 9 9.14 -12.30 20.50
CA GLY A 9 8.18 -12.69 19.47
C GLY A 9 8.94 -13.02 18.19
N ALA A 10 8.91 -14.28 17.78
CA ALA A 10 9.35 -14.68 16.45
C ALA A 10 8.45 -13.97 15.44
N ALA A 11 8.99 -12.93 14.79
CA ALA A 11 8.34 -12.29 13.66
C ALA A 11 8.27 -13.33 12.54
N LEU A 12 7.09 -13.93 12.37
CA LEU A 12 6.80 -14.79 11.24
C LEU A 12 6.78 -13.87 10.00
N VAL A 13 7.92 -13.78 9.31
CA VAL A 13 8.00 -13.11 8.01
C VAL A 13 7.37 -14.06 7.01
N LEU A 14 6.05 -13.97 6.83
CA LEU A 14 5.39 -14.57 5.67
C LEU A 14 6.04 -13.96 4.43
N ALA A 15 6.52 -14.82 3.54
CA ALA A 15 7.24 -14.45 2.33
C ALA A 15 6.31 -13.75 1.33
N LEU A 16 6.02 -12.47 1.58
CA LEU A 16 5.45 -11.55 0.61
C LEU A 16 6.55 -11.20 -0.39
N SER A 17 6.91 -12.19 -1.21
CA SER A 17 8.00 -12.13 -2.17
C SER A 17 7.90 -10.84 -3.00
N GLY A 18 8.97 -10.06 -2.99
CA GLY A 18 9.13 -8.91 -3.87
C GLY A 18 8.59 -7.58 -3.32
N CYS A 19 7.83 -7.55 -2.23
CA CYS A 19 7.08 -6.34 -1.85
C CYS A 19 7.89 -5.33 -1.01
N LEU A 20 7.44 -4.06 -1.01
CA LEU A 20 7.82 -3.08 0.00
C LEU A 20 6.84 -3.16 1.18
N VAL A 21 7.36 -3.50 2.36
CA VAL A 21 6.58 -3.72 3.60
C VAL A 21 7.20 -2.98 4.78
N SER A 22 6.56 -3.02 5.95
CA SER A 22 7.15 -2.60 7.22
C SER A 22 6.65 -3.49 8.37
N GLU A 23 7.40 -3.52 9.49
CA GLU A 23 7.00 -4.31 10.66
C GLU A 23 5.82 -3.68 11.41
N THR A 24 5.73 -2.35 11.38
CA THR A 24 4.63 -1.57 11.97
C THR A 24 4.16 -0.49 11.01
N PRO A 25 2.94 0.04 11.18
CA PRO A 25 2.45 1.19 10.41
C PRO A 25 3.41 2.38 10.50
N LEU A 26 3.96 2.83 9.36
CA LEU A 26 4.78 4.04 9.29
C LEU A 26 3.93 5.29 9.04
N PHE A 27 2.75 5.10 8.47
CA PHE A 27 1.78 6.15 8.19
C PHE A 27 0.70 6.23 9.26
N ASP A 28 0.43 7.45 9.68
CA ASP A 28 -0.57 7.79 10.71
C ASP A 28 -1.37 9.05 10.35
N ALA A 29 -2.18 9.53 11.29
CA ALA A 29 -3.00 10.72 11.12
C ALA A 29 -2.18 12.01 10.92
N SER A 30 -0.97 12.07 11.47
CA SER A 30 -0.11 13.26 11.41
C SER A 30 0.62 13.38 10.07
N ASN A 31 0.99 12.24 9.49
CA ASN A 31 1.84 12.23 8.32
C ASN A 31 1.12 11.76 7.04
N ALA A 32 -0.02 11.08 7.12
CA ALA A 32 -0.71 10.46 5.98
C ALA A 32 -2.25 10.50 6.13
N ALA A 33 -2.80 11.72 6.07
CA ALA A 33 -4.24 11.99 6.14
C ALA A 33 -4.84 12.40 4.78
N ALA A 34 -4.18 12.11 3.66
CA ALA A 34 -4.72 12.48 2.36
C ALA A 34 -6.00 11.68 2.07
N ARG A 35 -7.01 12.34 1.50
CA ARG A 35 -8.30 11.72 1.16
C ARG A 35 -8.58 11.77 -0.35
N PRO A 36 -7.91 10.93 -1.17
CA PRO A 36 -8.09 10.94 -2.62
C PRO A 36 -9.43 10.37 -3.09
N LEU A 37 -10.06 9.54 -2.25
CA LEU A 37 -11.33 8.88 -2.56
C LEU A 37 -12.43 9.39 -1.63
N ALA A 38 -13.62 9.62 -2.19
CA ALA A 38 -14.81 9.94 -1.41
C ALA A 38 -15.41 8.66 -0.82
N ASP A 39 -16.14 8.80 0.29
CA ASP A 39 -16.91 7.69 0.85
C ASP A 39 -18.01 7.26 -0.14
N GLY A 40 -18.27 5.95 -0.24
CA GLY A 40 -19.32 5.42 -1.11
C GLY A 40 -19.03 4.05 -1.71
N ALA A 41 -19.83 3.69 -2.72
CA ALA A 41 -19.77 2.42 -3.41
C ALA A 41 -18.83 2.47 -4.63
N TYR A 42 -18.04 1.41 -4.79
CA TYR A 42 -17.02 1.23 -5.81
C TYR A 42 -17.07 -0.18 -6.39
N LEU A 43 -16.37 -0.37 -7.49
CA LEU A 43 -16.01 -1.67 -8.06
C LEU A 43 -14.51 -1.82 -7.98
N GLY A 44 -14.01 -2.84 -7.28
CA GLY A 44 -12.61 -3.22 -7.30
C GLY A 44 -12.38 -4.27 -8.36
N CYS A 45 -11.60 -3.97 -9.39
CA CYS A 45 -11.33 -4.89 -10.49
C CYS A 45 -9.84 -5.24 -10.52
N GLU A 46 -9.55 -6.52 -10.72
CA GLU A 46 -8.22 -6.95 -11.11
C GLU A 46 -8.02 -6.67 -12.60
N VAL A 47 -6.87 -6.10 -12.94
CA VAL A 47 -6.54 -5.77 -14.33
C VAL A 47 -5.35 -6.64 -14.72
N GLU A 48 -5.60 -7.60 -15.60
CA GLU A 48 -4.50 -8.28 -16.27
C GLU A 48 -3.75 -7.28 -17.14
N LYS A 49 -2.43 -7.42 -17.20
CA LYS A 49 -1.54 -6.48 -17.91
C LYS A 49 -1.96 -6.30 -19.37
N GLY A 50 -2.59 -5.16 -19.69
CA GLY A 50 -3.03 -4.80 -21.04
C GLY A 50 -4.40 -5.39 -21.44
N GLY A 51 -5.12 -6.03 -20.52
CA GLY A 51 -6.46 -6.58 -20.72
C GLY A 51 -7.57 -5.68 -20.16
N PRO A 52 -8.83 -5.90 -20.57
CA PRO A 52 -9.98 -5.30 -19.90
C PRO A 52 -10.13 -5.89 -18.48
N PRO A 53 -10.81 -5.18 -17.55
CA PRO A 53 -11.09 -5.71 -16.21
C PRO A 53 -11.99 -6.94 -16.34
N ALA A 54 -11.51 -8.12 -15.92
CA ALA A 54 -12.21 -9.38 -16.13
C ALA A 54 -13.20 -9.71 -14.99
N ASP A 55 -12.85 -9.38 -13.74
CA ASP A 55 -13.66 -9.69 -12.56
C ASP A 55 -13.68 -8.50 -11.58
N CYS A 56 -14.78 -7.75 -11.58
CA CYS A 56 -14.99 -6.65 -10.65
C CYS A 56 -15.83 -7.12 -9.46
N LYS A 57 -15.34 -6.83 -8.25
CA LYS A 57 -16.06 -7.07 -7.00
C LYS A 57 -16.63 -5.78 -6.44
N ASP A 58 -17.75 -5.89 -5.74
CA ASP A 58 -18.34 -4.77 -5.03
C ASP A 58 -17.44 -4.35 -3.88
N ALA A 59 -17.17 -3.05 -3.80
CA ALA A 59 -16.38 -2.46 -2.73
C ALA A 59 -17.14 -1.29 -2.09
N ALA A 60 -17.04 -1.17 -0.77
CA ALA A 60 -17.50 0.00 -0.02
C ALA A 60 -16.31 0.68 0.63
N ILE A 61 -16.17 1.99 0.38
CA ILE A 61 -15.08 2.79 0.93
C ILE A 61 -15.64 3.78 1.94
N ALA A 62 -15.05 3.79 3.12
CA ALA A 62 -15.30 4.79 4.15
C ALA A 62 -13.99 5.28 4.75
N ALA A 63 -13.82 6.60 4.92
CA ALA A 63 -12.69 7.18 5.61
C ALA A 63 -13.11 7.93 6.87
N ASN A 64 -12.40 7.68 7.97
CA ASN A 64 -12.61 8.45 9.19
C ASN A 64 -11.96 9.85 9.09
N PRO A 65 -12.24 10.77 10.03
CA PRO A 65 -11.68 12.13 10.02
C PRO A 65 -10.15 12.20 10.05
N THR A 66 -9.48 11.13 10.51
CA THR A 66 -8.02 11.04 10.55
C THR A 66 -7.40 10.61 9.22
N GLY A 67 -8.23 10.31 8.20
CA GLY A 67 -7.78 9.80 6.90
C GLY A 67 -7.44 8.30 6.89
N LEU A 68 -7.89 7.54 7.90
CA LEU A 68 -7.86 6.08 7.84
C LEU A 68 -9.06 5.60 7.02
N TYR A 69 -8.77 4.92 5.93
CA TYR A 69 -9.72 4.26 5.07
C TYR A 69 -10.00 2.85 5.57
N ARG A 70 -11.25 2.44 5.46
CA ARG A 70 -11.71 1.06 5.47
C ARG A 70 -12.27 0.76 4.08
N ILE A 71 -11.69 -0.23 3.42
CA ILE A 71 -12.09 -0.69 2.09
C ILE A 71 -12.69 -2.09 2.30
N ALA A 72 -14.02 -2.17 2.29
CA ALA A 72 -14.76 -3.41 2.44
C ALA A 72 -15.00 -4.03 1.06
N MET A 73 -14.72 -5.32 0.90
CA MET A 73 -15.08 -6.10 -0.28
C MET A 73 -15.91 -7.30 0.17
N VAL A 74 -16.94 -7.67 -0.58
CA VAL A 74 -17.75 -8.86 -0.28
C VAL A 74 -17.34 -9.97 -1.22
N GLU A 75 -16.82 -11.05 -0.65
CA GLU A 75 -16.40 -12.25 -1.37
C GLU A 75 -17.10 -13.46 -0.78
N ASN A 76 -17.83 -14.22 -1.62
CA ASN A 76 -18.58 -15.40 -1.19
C ASN A 76 -19.56 -15.17 -0.02
N GLY A 77 -20.07 -13.95 0.13
CA GLY A 77 -20.98 -13.57 1.21
C GLY A 77 -20.31 -13.17 2.52
N GLU A 78 -18.98 -13.17 2.56
CA GLU A 78 -18.18 -12.69 3.69
C GLU A 78 -17.59 -11.32 3.36
N GLU A 79 -17.57 -10.42 4.35
CA GLU A 79 -16.99 -9.09 4.20
C GLU A 79 -15.54 -9.11 4.66
N GLU A 80 -14.63 -8.88 3.71
CA GLU A 80 -13.21 -8.68 3.97
C GLU A 80 -12.90 -7.19 3.96
N ALA A 81 -12.04 -6.74 4.89
CA ALA A 81 -11.78 -5.33 5.07
C ALA A 81 -10.29 -5.02 5.17
N VAL A 82 -9.83 -4.21 4.24
CA VAL A 82 -8.47 -3.68 4.25
C VAL A 82 -8.48 -2.27 4.87
N LEU A 83 -7.56 -2.03 5.78
CA LEU A 83 -7.27 -0.70 6.31
C LEU A 83 -6.22 -0.01 5.46
N ALA A 84 -6.40 1.29 5.24
CA ALA A 84 -5.59 2.03 4.29
C ALA A 84 -5.31 3.47 4.72
N ARG A 85 -4.10 3.99 4.41
CA ARG A 85 -3.76 5.41 4.53
C ARG A 85 -3.03 5.89 3.29
N PHE A 86 -3.37 7.11 2.84
CA PHE A 86 -2.74 7.72 1.68
C PHE A 86 -1.78 8.83 2.08
N LYS A 87 -0.56 8.74 1.56
CA LYS A 87 0.44 9.80 1.60
C LYS A 87 0.63 10.38 0.21
N LYS A 88 0.29 11.65 0.01
CA LYS A 88 0.54 12.33 -1.27
C LYS A 88 2.04 12.40 -1.55
N VAL A 89 2.46 11.98 -2.75
CA VAL A 89 3.87 12.02 -3.18
C VAL A 89 4.13 13.00 -4.34
N GLY A 90 3.09 13.40 -5.08
CA GLY A 90 3.13 14.46 -6.10
C GLY A 90 2.21 14.17 -7.30
N ARG A 91 1.81 15.19 -8.07
CA ARG A 91 1.05 15.05 -9.36
C ARG A 91 -0.10 14.01 -9.35
N GLY A 92 -0.96 14.02 -8.34
CA GLY A 92 -2.08 13.06 -8.26
C GLY A 92 -1.68 11.63 -7.86
N LEU A 93 -0.42 11.42 -7.50
CA LEU A 93 0.12 10.17 -6.98
C LEU A 93 0.18 10.18 -5.46
N PHE A 94 -0.08 9.00 -4.90
CA PHE A 94 -0.09 8.71 -3.48
C PHE A 94 0.66 7.41 -3.23
N VAL A 95 1.38 7.32 -2.12
CA VAL A 95 1.71 6.00 -1.57
C VAL A 95 0.56 5.59 -0.67
N LEU A 96 0.07 4.39 -0.88
CA LEU A 96 -0.92 3.71 -0.06
C LEU A 96 -0.19 2.77 0.91
N GLN A 97 -0.36 2.98 2.21
CA GLN A 97 -0.10 1.94 3.21
C GLN A 97 -1.38 1.16 3.42
N SER A 98 -1.38 -0.15 3.19
CA SER A 98 -2.54 -1.01 3.41
C SER A 98 -2.19 -2.23 4.26
N TRP A 99 -3.14 -2.70 5.06
CA TRP A 99 -2.98 -3.89 5.91
C TRP A 99 -4.34 -4.45 6.32
N GLU A 100 -4.36 -5.74 6.62
CA GLU A 100 -5.47 -6.40 7.30
C GLU A 100 -5.20 -6.49 8.81
N ALA A 101 -6.25 -6.76 9.59
CA ALA A 101 -6.11 -6.82 11.04
C ALA A 101 -5.20 -7.98 11.45
N GLY A 102 -4.05 -7.66 12.07
CA GLY A 102 -3.05 -8.66 12.47
C GLY A 102 -1.93 -8.88 11.45
N GLU A 103 -1.98 -8.20 10.29
CA GLU A 103 -0.96 -8.31 9.26
C GLU A 103 0.01 -7.13 9.21
N GLN A 104 1.14 -7.35 8.53
CA GLN A 104 2.14 -6.31 8.30
C GLN A 104 1.66 -5.33 7.22
N PRO A 105 1.95 -4.02 7.37
CA PRO A 105 1.68 -3.06 6.32
C PRO A 105 2.50 -3.32 5.06
N GLN A 106 1.80 -3.28 3.93
CA GLN A 106 2.36 -3.25 2.59
C GLN A 106 2.17 -1.87 1.96
N TYR A 107 3.03 -1.54 1.00
CA TYR A 107 3.05 -0.24 0.35
C TYR A 107 2.87 -0.34 -1.16
N LEU A 108 1.87 0.37 -1.66
CA LEU A 108 1.54 0.47 -3.07
C LEU A 108 1.68 1.91 -3.56
N LEU A 109 2.00 2.09 -4.84
CA LEU A 109 1.82 3.39 -5.49
C LEU A 109 0.41 3.46 -6.04
N ALA A 110 -0.27 4.57 -5.79
CA ALA A 110 -1.65 4.80 -6.15
C ALA A 110 -1.81 6.09 -6.97
N ALA A 111 -2.65 6.07 -8.00
CA ALA A 111 -3.00 7.22 -8.82
C ALA A 111 -4.51 7.36 -8.94
N VAL A 112 -5.01 8.58 -8.80
CA VAL A 112 -6.44 8.85 -9.04
C VAL A 112 -6.72 8.84 -10.55
N VAL A 113 -7.66 8.01 -10.97
CA VAL A 113 -8.07 7.86 -12.38
C VAL A 113 -9.60 7.76 -12.41
N ASP A 114 -10.26 8.62 -13.19
CA ASP A 114 -11.71 8.62 -13.42
C ASP A 114 -12.59 8.54 -12.15
N GLY A 115 -12.22 9.29 -11.11
CA GLY A 115 -12.93 9.32 -9.83
C GLY A 115 -12.73 8.07 -8.97
N GLY A 116 -11.85 7.18 -9.41
CA GLY A 116 -11.38 5.98 -8.74
C GLY A 116 -9.90 6.04 -8.37
N ILE A 117 -9.28 4.88 -8.16
CA ILE A 117 -7.83 4.77 -7.94
C ILE A 117 -7.28 3.55 -8.66
N SER A 118 -6.15 3.72 -9.34
CA SER A 118 -5.30 2.63 -9.80
C SER A 118 -4.17 2.45 -8.81
N VAL A 119 -3.89 1.20 -8.43
CA VAL A 119 -2.78 0.86 -7.52
C VAL A 119 -1.82 -0.11 -8.19
N SER A 120 -0.55 -0.01 -7.82
CA SER A 120 0.51 -0.92 -8.25
C SER A 120 1.42 -1.26 -7.08
N LEU A 121 1.77 -2.54 -6.96
CA LEU A 121 2.70 -3.02 -5.94
C LEU A 121 4.08 -2.42 -6.18
N ILE A 122 4.70 -1.88 -5.13
CA ILE A 122 6.08 -1.39 -5.22
C ILE A 122 7.00 -2.60 -5.03
N LEU A 123 7.53 -3.12 -6.14
CA LEU A 123 8.43 -4.28 -6.10
C LEU A 123 9.86 -3.86 -5.74
N CYS A 124 10.37 -4.38 -4.63
CA CYS A 124 11.72 -4.10 -4.12
C CYS A 124 12.81 -4.39 -5.14
N GLU A 125 12.74 -5.53 -5.85
CA GLU A 125 13.73 -5.91 -6.86
C GLU A 125 13.78 -4.94 -8.05
N LYS A 126 12.66 -4.27 -8.37
CA LYS A 126 12.58 -3.30 -9.47
C LYS A 126 12.87 -1.87 -9.02
N LEU A 127 13.08 -1.63 -7.72
CA LEU A 127 13.56 -0.33 -7.25
C LEU A 127 15.00 -0.11 -7.71
N PRO A 128 15.36 1.11 -8.18
CA PRO A 128 16.72 1.41 -8.63
C PRO A 128 17.76 1.13 -7.53
N ASP A 129 18.91 0.59 -7.90
CA ASP A 129 19.98 0.31 -6.93
C ASP A 129 20.48 1.56 -6.22
N SER A 130 20.53 2.69 -6.94
CA SER A 130 20.88 4.00 -6.37
C SER A 130 19.88 4.49 -5.32
N TYR A 131 18.63 4.07 -5.40
CA TYR A 131 17.65 4.28 -4.34
C TYR A 131 17.95 3.34 -3.17
N LYS A 132 18.05 2.03 -3.42
CA LYS A 132 18.23 1.02 -2.36
C LYS A 132 19.47 1.31 -1.51
N SER A 133 20.64 1.53 -2.13
CA SER A 133 21.90 1.80 -1.42
C SER A 133 21.78 3.00 -0.49
N ARG A 134 21.24 4.12 -0.98
CA ARG A 134 21.05 5.35 -0.20
C ARG A 134 20.25 5.15 1.09
N TYR A 135 19.20 4.33 1.06
CA TYR A 135 18.34 4.11 2.23
C TYR A 135 18.83 2.95 3.12
N LEU A 136 19.56 1.99 2.56
CA LEU A 136 20.30 0.96 3.31
C LEU A 136 21.39 1.62 4.17
N ASP A 137 22.20 2.50 3.59
CA ASP A 137 23.29 3.20 4.30
C ASP A 137 22.77 4.07 5.47
N ARG A 138 21.51 4.50 5.39
CA ARG A 138 20.83 5.30 6.44
C ARG A 138 20.10 4.44 7.48
N GLY A 139 20.04 3.12 7.30
CA GLY A 139 19.26 2.23 8.14
C GLY A 139 17.75 2.43 8.03
N GLU A 140 17.26 3.06 6.97
CA GLU A 140 15.83 3.33 6.74
C GLU A 140 15.16 2.27 5.86
N LEU A 141 15.94 1.38 5.27
CA LEU A 141 15.51 0.25 4.47
C LEU A 141 16.35 -0.97 4.87
N GLU A 142 15.76 -2.15 4.81
CA GLU A 142 16.43 -3.44 4.92
C GLU A 142 15.97 -4.34 3.78
N VAL A 143 16.86 -5.15 3.22
CA VAL A 143 16.53 -6.12 2.17
C VAL A 143 16.56 -7.52 2.76
N LYS A 144 15.43 -8.24 2.68
CA LYS A 144 15.27 -9.63 3.12
C LYS A 144 14.85 -10.48 1.93
N GLY A 145 15.82 -11.12 1.26
CA GLY A 145 15.58 -11.81 0.00
C GLY A 145 15.20 -10.83 -1.11
N ASP A 146 14.01 -10.99 -1.68
CA ASP A 146 13.42 -10.10 -2.68
C ASP A 146 12.53 -9.00 -2.07
N THR A 147 12.36 -8.98 -0.75
CA THR A 147 11.48 -8.06 -0.02
C THR A 147 12.27 -6.89 0.56
N CYS A 148 11.69 -5.68 0.51
CA CYS A 148 12.25 -4.50 1.15
C CYS A 148 11.42 -4.15 2.40
N VAL A 149 12.05 -4.09 3.57
CA VAL A 149 11.42 -3.66 4.82
C VAL A 149 11.78 -2.20 5.08
N ALA A 150 10.82 -1.30 4.89
CA ALA A 150 10.97 0.11 5.20
C ALA A 150 10.87 0.36 6.71
N LYS A 151 11.71 1.27 7.21
CA LYS A 151 11.76 1.66 8.63
C LYS A 151 11.41 3.14 8.86
N SER A 152 11.17 3.90 7.78
CA SER A 152 10.84 5.31 7.85
C SER A 152 9.76 5.71 6.83
N PRO A 153 8.88 6.68 7.15
CA PRO A 153 7.95 7.25 6.17
C PRO A 153 8.67 7.86 4.95
N GLY A 154 9.88 8.40 5.18
CA GLY A 154 10.71 9.02 4.15
C GLY A 154 11.19 8.03 3.09
N ALA A 155 11.59 6.83 3.51
CA ALA A 155 11.96 5.74 2.61
C ALA A 155 10.77 5.34 1.74
N VAL A 156 9.61 5.09 2.34
CA VAL A 156 8.40 4.69 1.59
C VAL A 156 8.00 5.75 0.55
N VAL A 157 7.95 7.03 0.92
CA VAL A 157 7.62 8.12 -0.01
C VAL A 157 8.61 8.19 -1.18
N ALA A 158 9.90 8.00 -0.90
CA ALA A 158 10.92 8.00 -1.93
C ALA A 158 10.85 6.76 -2.82
N ALA A 159 10.52 5.59 -2.26
CA ALA A 159 10.24 4.38 -3.04
C ALA A 159 9.09 4.61 -4.02
N GLY A 160 7.96 5.16 -3.56
CA GLY A 160 6.83 5.50 -4.43
C GLY A 160 7.22 6.48 -5.54
N LYS A 161 8.04 7.49 -5.24
CA LYS A 161 8.58 8.41 -6.27
C LYS A 161 9.49 7.71 -7.27
N ALA A 162 10.35 6.80 -6.82
CA ALA A 162 11.20 6.00 -7.70
C ALA A 162 10.36 5.07 -8.58
N TRP A 163 9.38 4.39 -7.99
CA TRP A 163 8.43 3.51 -8.66
C TRP A 163 7.65 4.23 -9.77
N SER A 164 7.20 5.45 -9.52
CA SER A 164 6.43 6.23 -10.50
C SER A 164 7.18 6.54 -11.82
N LYS A 165 8.50 6.31 -11.83
CA LYS A 165 9.37 6.52 -13.00
C LYS A 165 9.68 5.23 -13.76
N THR A 166 9.26 4.07 -13.24
CA THR A 166 9.46 2.78 -13.91
C THR A 166 8.35 2.55 -14.93
N ASP A 167 8.63 1.72 -15.94
CA ASP A 167 7.60 1.29 -16.89
C ASP A 167 6.55 0.37 -16.26
N ALA A 168 6.89 -0.30 -15.16
CA ALA A 168 5.99 -1.20 -14.44
C ALA A 168 4.76 -0.49 -13.87
N PHE A 169 4.91 0.77 -13.43
CA PHE A 169 3.78 1.54 -12.91
C PHE A 169 2.73 1.88 -13.99
N ARG A 170 3.13 1.92 -15.27
CA ARG A 170 2.20 2.29 -16.36
C ARG A 170 1.17 1.20 -16.65
N THR A 171 1.34 -0.01 -16.10
CA THR A 171 0.47 -1.15 -16.36
C THR A 171 -0.32 -1.59 -15.12
N GLY A 172 -0.80 -0.62 -14.32
CA GLY A 172 -1.36 -0.80 -12.97
C GLY A 172 -2.13 -2.10 -12.72
N ASP A 173 -1.91 -2.68 -11.53
CA ASP A 173 -2.28 -4.06 -11.20
C ASP A 173 -3.75 -4.20 -10.79
N ARG A 174 -4.34 -3.14 -10.22
CA ARG A 174 -5.75 -3.08 -9.82
C ARG A 174 -6.32 -1.69 -10.04
N VAL A 175 -7.60 -1.63 -10.39
CA VAL A 175 -8.33 -0.36 -10.51
C VAL A 175 -9.65 -0.43 -9.76
N VAL A 176 -9.89 0.60 -8.94
CA VAL A 176 -11.13 0.77 -8.19
C VAL A 176 -11.91 1.92 -8.81
N TYR A 177 -13.12 1.67 -9.33
CA TYR A 177 -13.96 2.68 -9.97
C TYR A 177 -15.14 3.06 -9.10
N ARG A 178 -15.50 4.34 -9.06
CA ARG A 178 -16.72 4.77 -8.35
C ARG A 178 -17.96 4.27 -9.11
N LYS A 179 -18.87 3.59 -8.43
CA LYS A 179 -20.16 3.21 -9.02
C LYS A 179 -20.97 4.49 -9.29
N LYS A 180 -21.41 4.67 -10.53
CA LYS A 180 -22.39 5.70 -10.87
C LYS A 180 -23.76 5.20 -10.41
N SER A 181 -24.38 5.96 -9.52
CA SER A 181 -25.77 5.78 -9.09
C SER A 181 -26.74 6.12 -10.21
#